data_AF-A0A6J7HI91-F1
#
_entry.id   AF-A0A6J7HI91-F1
#
_cell.length_a   1.000
_cell.length_b   1.000
_cell.length_c   1.000
_cell.angle_alpha   90.00
_cell.angle_beta   90.00
_cell.angle_gamma   90.00
#
_symmetry.space_group_name_H-M   'P 1'
#
loop_
_entity.id
_entity.type
_entity.pdbx_description
1 polymer ?
#
loop_
_entity_poly.entity_id
_entity_poly.type
_entity_poly.pdbx_seq_one_letter_code
_entity_poly.pdbx_strand_id
1 'polypeptide(L)'
;MQSAAARAPAPIRRLYRQHGQLLHLNGDAFVAKMKALQGHVVLINKWASWCAPCRREFTLLRRAAARYGDRVAFLGLNAADKAQNARRFLKTNPTIYPHVQDPDEQIAGAFQAGGVFPQTILVDATGDVTAIKAGEFTTDRQVDQFLRPHLTQNR
;
A
#
# COMPACT_ATOMS: atom_id res chain seq x y z
N MET A 1 -21.19 8.54 -8.15
CA MET A 1 -20.69 7.93 -6.90
C MET A 1 -19.36 8.58 -6.54
N GLN A 2 -19.29 9.31 -5.43
CA GLN A 2 -18.01 9.88 -4.97
C GLN A 2 -17.14 8.74 -4.40
N SER A 3 -15.88 8.64 -4.84
CA SER A 3 -14.91 7.64 -4.38
C SER A 3 -14.72 7.70 -2.85
N ALA A 4 -14.52 6.56 -2.16
CA ALA A 4 -14.23 6.55 -0.72
C ALA A 4 -13.03 7.46 -0.36
N ALA A 5 -12.07 7.61 -1.28
CA ALA A 5 -10.96 8.55 -1.15
C ALA A 5 -11.38 10.01 -0.96
N ALA A 6 -12.53 10.43 -1.52
CA ALA A 6 -13.05 11.79 -1.36
C ALA A 6 -13.64 12.04 0.04
N ARG A 7 -14.12 10.97 0.70
CA ARG A 7 -14.70 11.00 2.05
C ARG A 7 -13.69 10.71 3.15
N ALA A 8 -12.46 10.35 2.79
CA ALA A 8 -11.45 9.94 3.74
C ALA A 8 -11.03 11.08 4.69
N PRO A 9 -10.57 10.77 5.91
CA PRO A 9 -9.94 11.72 6.82
C PRO A 9 -8.80 12.50 6.15
N ALA A 10 -8.52 13.71 6.66
CA ALA A 10 -7.53 14.61 6.08
C ALA A 10 -6.13 13.99 5.86
N PRO A 11 -5.59 13.14 6.77
CA PRO A 11 -4.34 12.44 6.54
C PRO A 11 -4.37 11.54 5.29
N ILE A 12 -5.39 10.70 5.17
CA ILE A 12 -5.54 9.76 4.04
C ILE A 12 -5.80 10.53 2.73
N ARG A 13 -6.65 11.55 2.75
CA ARG A 13 -6.85 12.44 1.59
C ARG A 13 -5.55 13.09 1.11
N ARG A 14 -4.69 13.52 2.04
CA ARG A 14 -3.38 14.10 1.71
C ARG A 14 -2.47 13.09 1.05
N LEU A 15 -2.49 11.84 1.51
CA LEU A 15 -1.78 10.74 0.86
C LEU A 15 -2.28 10.51 -0.57
N TYR A 16 -3.60 10.45 -0.78
CA TYR A 16 -4.20 10.17 -2.09
C TYR A 16 -4.11 11.30 -3.11
N ARG A 17 -3.74 12.53 -2.70
CA ARG A 17 -3.34 13.58 -3.66
C ARG A 17 -2.10 13.19 -4.46
N GLN A 18 -1.31 12.23 -3.98
CA GLN A 18 -0.12 11.70 -4.63
C GLN A 18 -0.40 10.42 -5.44
N HIS A 19 -1.66 10.14 -5.78
CA HIS A 19 -2.06 8.92 -6.48
C HIS A 19 -1.26 8.68 -7.77
N GLY A 20 -0.88 7.41 -8.01
CA GLY A 20 -0.10 7.01 -9.18
C GLY A 20 1.33 7.55 -9.23
N GLN A 21 1.76 8.37 -8.26
CA GLN A 21 3.14 8.84 -8.17
C GLN A 21 4.06 7.76 -7.59
N LEU A 22 5.25 7.67 -8.15
CA LEU A 22 6.38 6.95 -7.55
C LEU A 22 7.24 7.96 -6.78
N LEU A 23 7.09 7.94 -5.46
CA LEU A 23 7.76 8.79 -4.48
C LEU A 23 9.14 8.24 -4.17
N HIS A 24 10.12 9.14 -4.11
CA HIS A 24 11.45 8.83 -3.60
C HIS A 24 11.54 9.32 -2.17
N LEU A 25 11.56 8.40 -1.21
CA LEU A 25 11.67 8.69 0.21
C LEU A 25 12.87 7.93 0.75
N ASN A 26 13.70 8.61 1.55
CA ASN A 26 14.67 7.94 2.40
C ASN A 26 13.97 7.37 3.67
N GLY A 27 14.73 6.69 4.53
CA GLY A 27 14.20 6.10 5.77
C GLY A 27 13.42 7.10 6.64
N ASP A 28 14.02 8.27 6.93
CA ASP A 28 13.38 9.29 7.77
C ASP A 28 12.10 9.86 7.15
N ALA A 29 12.11 10.12 5.84
CA ALA A 29 10.93 10.62 5.13
C ALA A 29 9.82 9.56 5.05
N PHE A 30 10.18 8.27 4.96
CA PHE A 30 9.22 7.18 5.06
C PHE A 30 8.60 7.11 6.47
N VAL A 31 9.42 7.18 7.52
CA VAL A 31 8.95 7.21 8.91
C VAL A 31 8.05 8.41 9.16
N ALA A 32 8.41 9.61 8.69
CA ALA A 32 7.57 10.80 8.81
C ALA A 32 6.22 10.63 8.08
N LYS A 33 6.21 9.96 6.92
CA LYS A 33 4.98 9.64 6.20
C LYS A 33 4.11 8.64 6.98
N MET A 34 4.68 7.63 7.59
CA MET A 34 3.95 6.68 8.45
C MET A 34 3.40 7.37 9.70
N LYS A 35 4.20 8.22 10.36
CA LYS A 35 3.75 9.04 11.50
C LYS A 35 2.57 9.94 11.14
N ALA A 36 2.59 10.54 9.95
CA ALA A 36 1.46 11.36 9.47
C ALA A 36 0.17 10.55 9.24
N LEU A 37 0.24 9.22 9.19
CA LEU A 37 -0.89 8.31 9.04
C LEU A 37 -1.31 7.65 10.37
N GLN A 38 -0.63 7.93 11.49
CA GLN A 38 -1.03 7.43 12.81
C GLN A 38 -2.52 7.71 13.10
N GLY A 39 -3.13 6.82 13.87
CA GLY A 39 -4.58 6.78 14.07
C GLY A 39 -5.35 6.04 12.97
N HIS A 40 -4.69 5.58 11.90
CA HIS A 40 -5.32 4.87 10.79
C HIS A 40 -4.56 3.60 10.44
N VAL A 41 -5.32 2.58 10.01
CA VAL A 41 -4.73 1.35 9.47
C VAL A 41 -4.07 1.67 8.12
N VAL A 42 -2.85 1.19 7.90
CA VAL A 42 -2.12 1.32 6.64
C VAL A 42 -1.92 -0.06 6.02
N LEU A 43 -2.37 -0.23 4.77
CA LEU A 43 -2.04 -1.40 3.96
C LEU A 43 -0.90 -1.02 3.01
N ILE A 44 0.24 -1.69 3.15
CA ILE A 44 1.40 -1.54 2.28
C ILE A 44 1.47 -2.74 1.34
N ASN A 45 1.32 -2.52 0.04
CA ASN A 45 1.49 -3.57 -0.97
C ASN A 45 2.90 -3.51 -1.56
N LYS A 46 3.72 -4.53 -1.30
CA LYS A 46 5.07 -4.67 -1.85
C LYS A 46 5.01 -5.32 -3.23
N TRP A 47 5.57 -4.66 -4.24
CA TRP A 47 5.46 -5.06 -5.64
C TRP A 47 6.72 -4.69 -6.44
N ALA A 48 6.87 -5.30 -7.61
CA ALA A 48 7.85 -4.93 -8.62
C ALA A 48 7.23 -4.98 -10.02
N SER A 49 7.74 -4.20 -10.96
CA SER A 49 7.22 -4.11 -12.35
C SER A 49 7.37 -5.42 -13.13
N TRP A 50 8.38 -6.22 -12.78
CA TRP A 50 8.66 -7.55 -13.33
C TRP A 50 7.87 -8.68 -12.64
N CYS A 51 7.23 -8.40 -11.50
CA CYS A 51 6.48 -9.40 -10.74
C CYS A 51 5.08 -9.63 -11.36
N ALA A 52 4.93 -10.75 -12.07
CA ALA A 52 3.66 -11.11 -12.71
C ALA A 52 2.49 -11.30 -11.71
N PRO A 53 2.65 -11.95 -10.55
CA PRO A 53 1.58 -12.04 -9.56
C PRO A 53 1.17 -10.67 -9.00
N CYS A 54 2.12 -9.78 -8.77
CA CYS A 54 1.84 -8.41 -8.33
C CYS A 54 0.90 -7.70 -9.32
N ARG A 55 1.12 -7.86 -10.64
CA ARG A 55 0.24 -7.26 -11.66
C ARG A 55 -1.21 -7.77 -11.56
N ARG A 56 -1.43 -9.05 -11.26
CA ARG A 56 -2.78 -9.62 -11.18
C ARG A 56 -3.56 -9.08 -9.98
N GLU A 57 -2.91 -8.85 -8.85
CA GLU A 57 -3.59 -8.32 -7.65
C GLU A 57 -3.83 -6.81 -7.67
N PHE A 58 -3.12 -6.03 -8.51
CA PHE A 58 -3.24 -4.56 -8.53
C PHE A 58 -4.69 -4.08 -8.73
N THR A 59 -5.47 -4.77 -9.57
CA THR A 59 -6.89 -4.44 -9.76
C THR A 59 -7.73 -4.74 -8.52
N LEU A 60 -7.40 -5.79 -7.76
CA LEU A 60 -8.06 -6.12 -6.50
C LEU A 60 -7.76 -5.06 -5.44
N LEU A 61 -6.49 -4.68 -5.30
CA LEU A 61 -6.07 -3.64 -4.36
C LEU A 61 -6.64 -2.26 -4.70
N ARG A 62 -6.73 -1.91 -6.00
CA ARG A 62 -7.41 -0.69 -6.45
C ARG A 62 -8.88 -0.68 -6.06
N ARG A 63 -9.60 -1.79 -6.22
CA ARG A 63 -11.01 -1.91 -5.81
C ARG A 63 -11.16 -1.91 -4.30
N ALA A 64 -10.23 -2.51 -3.56
CA ALA A 64 -10.21 -2.42 -2.11
C ALA A 64 -9.98 -0.98 -1.63
N ALA A 65 -9.01 -0.26 -2.21
CA ALA A 65 -8.79 1.15 -1.92
C ALA A 65 -10.03 2.02 -2.22
N ALA A 66 -10.77 1.71 -3.29
CA ALA A 66 -12.02 2.41 -3.58
C ALA A 66 -13.15 2.15 -2.55
N ARG A 67 -13.11 1.01 -1.84
CA ARG A 67 -14.12 0.60 -0.84
C ARG A 67 -13.74 0.95 0.60
N TYR A 68 -12.46 0.90 0.92
CA TYR A 68 -11.90 1.06 2.27
C TYR A 68 -11.03 2.30 2.41
N GLY A 69 -10.78 3.06 1.34
CA GLY A 69 -9.89 4.22 1.34
C GLY A 69 -10.36 5.37 2.23
N ASP A 70 -11.57 5.29 2.79
CA ASP A 70 -12.05 6.20 3.84
C ASP A 70 -11.58 5.83 5.25
N ARG A 71 -11.09 4.60 5.45
CA ARG A 71 -10.70 4.03 6.75
C ARG A 71 -9.29 3.45 6.77
N VAL A 72 -8.78 3.07 5.61
CA VAL A 72 -7.47 2.43 5.41
C VAL A 72 -6.66 3.29 4.46
N ALA A 73 -5.42 3.60 4.84
CA ALA A 73 -4.45 4.24 3.98
C ALA A 73 -3.76 3.16 3.13
N PHE A 74 -3.97 3.19 1.81
CA PHE A 74 -3.25 2.30 0.90
C PHE A 74 -1.92 2.96 0.47
N LEU A 75 -0.85 2.17 0.45
CA LEU A 75 0.47 2.61 0.01
C LEU A 75 1.13 1.48 -0.80
N GLY A 76 1.67 1.78 -1.98
CA GLY A 76 2.52 0.83 -2.67
C GLY A 76 3.97 0.96 -2.24
N LEU A 77 4.68 -0.16 -2.17
CA LEU A 77 6.13 -0.22 -1.97
C LEU A 77 6.75 -0.93 -3.17
N ASN A 78 7.34 -0.17 -4.08
CA ASN A 78 8.03 -0.68 -5.25
C ASN A 78 9.45 -1.09 -4.85
N ALA A 79 9.68 -2.39 -4.69
CA ALA A 79 10.92 -2.94 -4.14
C ALA A 79 11.70 -3.74 -5.19
N ALA A 80 13.03 -3.80 -5.07
CA ALA A 80 13.92 -4.54 -5.99
C ALA A 80 13.63 -4.27 -7.48
N ASP A 81 13.42 -3.00 -7.84
CA ASP A 81 12.96 -2.61 -9.18
C ASP A 81 13.63 -1.31 -9.66
N LYS A 82 13.68 -1.14 -10.98
CA LYS A 82 14.16 0.08 -11.62
C LYS A 82 13.04 1.11 -11.65
N ALA A 83 13.32 2.32 -11.16
CA ALA A 83 12.35 3.42 -11.11
C ALA A 83 11.66 3.70 -12.46
N GLN A 84 12.39 3.59 -13.57
CA GLN A 84 11.83 3.79 -14.92
C GLN A 84 10.75 2.74 -15.25
N ASN A 85 11.00 1.46 -14.93
CA ASN A 85 10.06 0.37 -15.18
C ASN A 85 8.82 0.51 -14.28
N ALA A 86 9.03 0.83 -13.01
CA ALA A 86 7.94 1.12 -12.07
C ALA A 86 7.06 2.28 -12.54
N ARG A 87 7.64 3.40 -12.98
CA ARG A 87 6.86 4.52 -13.55
C ARG A 87 6.08 4.10 -14.81
N ARG A 88 6.69 3.31 -15.71
CA ARG A 88 6.00 2.78 -16.90
C ARG A 88 4.83 1.86 -16.50
N PHE A 89 5.03 1.02 -15.50
CA PHE A 89 4.00 0.14 -14.97
C PHE A 89 2.81 0.93 -14.40
N LEU A 90 3.07 1.98 -13.61
CA LEU A 90 2.01 2.80 -13.01
C LEU A 90 1.19 3.59 -14.05
N LYS A 91 1.79 3.95 -15.20
CA LYS A 91 1.04 4.57 -16.30
C LYS A 91 -0.04 3.64 -16.87
N THR A 92 0.21 2.33 -16.90
CA THR A 92 -0.77 1.34 -17.41
C THR A 92 -1.61 0.70 -16.32
N ASN A 93 -1.26 0.90 -15.04
CA ASN A 93 -1.94 0.35 -13.88
C ASN A 93 -2.22 1.45 -12.85
N PRO A 94 -3.11 2.41 -13.15
CA PRO A 94 -3.35 3.56 -12.29
C PRO A 94 -3.96 3.12 -10.96
N THR A 95 -3.46 3.70 -9.88
CA THR A 95 -3.94 3.51 -8.50
C THR A 95 -4.44 4.83 -7.95
N ILE A 96 -5.32 4.77 -6.95
CA ILE A 96 -5.81 5.97 -6.24
C ILE A 96 -4.91 6.36 -5.05
N TYR A 97 -3.76 5.70 -4.94
CA TYR A 97 -2.81 5.84 -3.84
C TYR A 97 -1.37 5.94 -4.37
N PRO A 98 -0.44 6.52 -3.61
CA PRO A 98 0.96 6.64 -4.03
C PRO A 98 1.75 5.34 -3.88
N HIS A 99 2.93 5.31 -4.49
CA HIS A 99 3.91 4.25 -4.35
C HIS A 99 5.25 4.84 -3.90
N VAL A 100 5.97 4.16 -3.01
CA VAL A 100 7.31 4.52 -2.55
C VAL A 100 8.32 3.60 -3.21
N GLN A 101 9.44 4.16 -3.68
CA GLN A 101 10.55 3.39 -4.22
C GLN A 101 11.42 2.84 -3.08
N ASP A 102 11.80 1.56 -3.18
CA ASP A 102 12.65 0.86 -2.22
C ASP A 102 13.60 -0.10 -2.97
N PRO A 103 14.52 0.44 -3.79
CA PRO A 103 15.27 -0.37 -4.76
C PRO A 103 16.15 -1.44 -4.07
N ASP A 104 16.63 -1.15 -2.87
CA ASP A 104 17.53 -2.01 -2.09
C ASP A 104 16.78 -2.78 -0.97
N GLU A 105 15.44 -2.78 -1.00
CA GLU A 105 14.56 -3.44 -0.01
C GLU A 105 14.81 -3.01 1.44
N GLN A 106 15.32 -1.80 1.69
CA GLN A 106 15.61 -1.33 3.04
C GLN A 106 14.33 -1.14 3.86
N ILE A 107 13.29 -0.55 3.25
CA ILE A 107 11.99 -0.34 3.89
C ILE A 107 11.30 -1.69 4.08
N ALA A 108 11.28 -2.52 3.04
CA ALA A 108 10.70 -3.86 3.10
C ALA A 108 11.38 -4.73 4.17
N GLY A 109 12.71 -4.65 4.28
CA GLY A 109 13.50 -5.35 5.28
C GLY A 109 13.17 -4.93 6.71
N ALA A 110 12.90 -3.64 6.95
CA ALA A 110 12.48 -3.15 8.27
C ALA A 110 11.15 -3.75 8.74
N PHE A 111 10.30 -4.17 7.80
CA PHE A 111 9.05 -4.91 8.08
C PHE A 111 9.23 -6.43 8.05
N GLN A 112 10.46 -6.95 7.96
CA GLN A 112 10.73 -8.39 7.76
C GLN A 112 10.05 -8.97 6.50
N ALA A 113 9.89 -8.13 5.47
CA ALA A 113 9.22 -8.44 4.21
C ALA A 113 10.18 -8.33 3.00
N GLY A 114 11.45 -8.72 3.16
CA GLY A 114 12.45 -8.76 2.07
C GLY A 114 12.37 -10.03 1.21
N GLY A 115 12.83 -9.96 -0.04
CA GLY A 115 13.05 -11.12 -0.92
C GLY A 115 11.83 -11.82 -1.51
N VAL A 116 10.63 -11.71 -0.90
CA VAL A 116 9.40 -12.35 -1.39
C VAL A 116 8.47 -11.33 -2.06
N PHE A 117 7.80 -11.75 -3.14
CA PHE A 117 6.86 -10.90 -3.90
C PHE A 117 5.62 -11.68 -4.40
N PRO A 118 4.44 -11.05 -4.40
CA PRO A 118 4.10 -9.86 -3.62
C PRO A 118 4.04 -10.17 -2.13
N GLN A 119 4.10 -9.11 -1.32
CA GLN A 119 3.73 -9.17 0.09
C GLN A 119 2.79 -8.02 0.41
N THR A 120 1.81 -8.29 1.26
CA THR A 120 0.93 -7.26 1.83
C THR A 120 1.20 -7.16 3.32
N ILE A 121 1.59 -5.97 3.76
CA ILE A 121 1.88 -5.64 5.15
C ILE A 121 0.73 -4.79 5.66
N LEU A 122 0.24 -5.11 6.86
CA LEU A 122 -0.77 -4.32 7.54
C LEU A 122 -0.17 -3.70 8.79
N VAL A 123 -0.31 -2.38 8.89
CA VAL A 123 0.11 -1.57 10.02
C VAL A 123 -1.13 -0.99 10.66
N ASP A 124 -1.25 -1.07 11.98
CA ASP A 124 -2.40 -0.53 12.71
C ASP A 124 -2.28 0.99 12.97
N ALA A 125 -3.19 1.50 13.80
CA ALA A 125 -3.26 2.90 14.16
C ALA A 125 -2.12 3.39 15.07
N THR A 126 -1.45 2.51 15.82
CA THR A 126 -0.29 2.88 16.65
C THR A 126 0.99 2.94 15.82
N GLY A 127 1.01 2.21 14.69
CA GLY A 127 2.14 2.11 13.78
C GLY A 127 2.81 0.74 13.83
N ASP A 128 2.19 -0.24 14.47
CA ASP A 128 2.72 -1.59 14.64
C ASP A 128 2.25 -2.51 13.51
N VAL A 129 3.11 -3.44 13.10
CA VAL A 129 2.76 -4.45 12.09
C VAL A 129 1.86 -5.51 12.72
N THR A 130 0.62 -5.61 12.24
CA THR A 130 -0.34 -6.60 12.75
C THR A 130 -0.48 -7.82 11.87
N ALA A 131 -0.08 -7.74 10.60
CA ALA A 131 -0.14 -8.87 9.68
C ALA A 131 0.81 -8.69 8.49
N ILE A 132 1.39 -9.81 8.03
CA ILE A 132 2.10 -9.89 6.76
C ILE A 132 1.56 -11.10 6.01
N LYS A 133 1.13 -10.88 4.76
CA LYS A 133 0.70 -11.94 3.86
C LYS A 133 1.68 -12.03 2.69
N ALA A 134 2.23 -13.22 2.46
CA ALA A 134 2.96 -13.53 1.24
C ALA A 134 2.02 -14.01 0.11
N GLY A 135 2.43 -13.78 -1.12
CA GLY A 135 1.72 -14.19 -2.33
C GLY A 135 0.54 -13.27 -2.66
N GLU A 136 0.05 -13.40 -3.89
CA GLU A 136 -0.98 -12.51 -4.41
C GLU A 136 -2.34 -12.71 -3.74
N PHE A 137 -3.18 -11.69 -3.79
CA PHE A 137 -4.62 -11.90 -3.70
C PHE A 137 -5.16 -12.37 -5.04
N THR A 138 -6.08 -13.33 -5.03
CA THR A 138 -6.76 -13.82 -6.24
C THR A 138 -8.22 -13.39 -6.33
N THR A 139 -8.82 -12.93 -5.22
CA THR A 139 -10.22 -12.47 -5.17
C THR A 139 -10.40 -11.27 -4.23
N ASP A 140 -11.43 -10.45 -4.48
CA ASP A 140 -11.78 -9.34 -3.57
C ASP A 140 -12.14 -9.85 -2.16
N ARG A 141 -12.72 -11.06 -2.07
CA ARG A 141 -13.06 -11.70 -0.80
C ARG A 141 -11.83 -11.93 0.07
N GLN A 142 -10.70 -12.36 -0.51
CA GLN A 142 -9.48 -12.55 0.26
C GLN A 142 -8.93 -11.21 0.79
N VAL A 143 -9.01 -10.14 -0.01
CA VAL A 143 -8.62 -8.80 0.45
C VAL A 143 -9.50 -8.36 1.63
N ASP A 144 -10.80 -8.58 1.51
CA ASP A 144 -11.76 -8.24 2.56
C ASP A 144 -11.53 -9.05 3.84
N GLN A 145 -11.27 -10.36 3.72
CA GLN A 145 -10.98 -11.25 4.85
C GLN A 145 -9.67 -10.87 5.55
N PHE A 146 -8.67 -10.41 4.78
CA PHE A 146 -7.41 -9.94 5.34
C PHE A 146 -7.58 -8.61 6.08
N LEU A 147 -8.36 -7.67 5.55
CA LEU A 147 -8.52 -6.35 6.15
C LEU A 147 -9.48 -6.32 7.35
N ARG A 148 -10.64 -6.96 7.24
CA ARG A 148 -11.77 -6.78 8.19
C ARG A 148 -11.41 -6.98 9.66
N PRO A 149 -10.63 -7.99 10.08
CA PRO A 149 -10.30 -8.20 11.49
C PRO A 149 -9.60 -7.01 12.15
N HIS A 150 -8.90 -6.20 11.36
CA HIS A 150 -8.08 -5.08 11.83
C HIS A 150 -8.82 -3.74 11.77
N LEU A 151 -10.02 -3.69 11.18
CA LEU A 151 -10.82 -2.45 11.10
C LEU A 151 -11.75 -2.25 12.30
N THR A 152 -11.96 -3.29 13.11
CA THR A 152 -12.92 -3.28 14.23
C THR A 152 -12.29 -2.97 15.59
N GLN A 153 -10.95 -2.88 15.67
CA GLN A 153 -10.22 -2.72 16.93
C GLN A 153 -10.00 -1.26 17.36
N ASN A 154 -10.45 -0.27 16.57
CA ASN A 154 -10.27 1.15 16.87
C ASN A 154 -11.52 1.79 17.53
N ARG A 155 -12.04 1.18 18.61
CA ARG A 155 -13.04 1.82 19.47
C ARG A 155 -12.44 2.19 20.81
#